data_AF-A0A2H0KSZ5-F1
#
_entry.id   AF-A0A2H0KSZ5-F1
#
_cell.length_a   1.000
_cell.length_b   1.000
_cell.length_c   1.000
_cell.angle_alpha   90.00
_cell.angle_beta   90.00
_cell.angle_gamma   90.00
#
_symmetry.space_group_name_H-M   'P 1'
#
loop_
_entity.id
_entity.type
_entity.pdbx_description
1 polymer ?
#
loop_
_entity_poly.entity_id
_entity_poly.type
_entity_poly.pdbx_seq_one_letter_code
_entity_poly.pdbx_strand_id
1 'polypeptide(L)'
;MSTKTKKTLTKVASIATSGATILLLSGISMLAPAMAATYTNGTLLKGSTGDIWVVNNNLKSPVRSIEVFNNSGYDWNAVKTVSDSALTAVSAATLVKTADNPDVYRLERNFTRKLASIEIFNSYSLDWGKISVVSQPVMNSFSYAPIYQHGADLFWRDSSNILHQFPTMDLFTGNGYNTRDLIPVNDMEYGSFAIGEAISSAP
;
A
#
# COMPACT_ATOMS: atom_id res chain seq x y z
N MET A 1 18.11 -21.70 -68.76
CA MET A 1 17.17 -20.86 -67.99
C MET A 1 16.78 -21.59 -66.70
N SER A 2 16.79 -20.87 -65.59
CA SER A 2 16.21 -21.17 -64.26
C SER A 2 16.91 -22.12 -63.26
N THR A 3 17.83 -21.50 -62.53
CA THR A 3 18.10 -21.46 -61.08
C THR A 3 17.33 -22.34 -60.06
N LYS A 4 18.16 -23.03 -59.25
CA LYS A 4 18.13 -23.44 -57.83
C LYS A 4 16.91 -23.16 -56.90
N THR A 5 16.57 -24.18 -56.09
CA THR A 5 16.79 -24.26 -54.61
C THR A 5 15.62 -24.99 -53.92
N LYS A 6 15.85 -26.21 -53.42
CA LYS A 6 14.94 -26.88 -52.46
C LYS A 6 15.17 -26.29 -51.07
N LYS A 7 14.14 -25.68 -50.49
CA LYS A 7 14.13 -25.09 -49.16
C LYS A 7 13.89 -26.20 -48.12
N THR A 8 14.92 -26.64 -47.42
CA THR A 8 14.82 -27.55 -46.27
C THR A 8 14.28 -26.77 -45.06
N LEU A 9 13.11 -27.16 -44.54
CA LEU A 9 12.61 -26.68 -43.25
C LEU A 9 13.27 -27.47 -42.12
N THR A 10 14.24 -26.86 -41.44
CA THR A 10 14.77 -27.38 -40.18
C THR A 10 13.89 -26.87 -39.04
N LYS A 11 13.15 -27.79 -38.42
CA LYS A 11 12.31 -27.56 -37.24
C LYS A 11 13.22 -27.23 -36.05
N VAL A 12 13.28 -25.97 -35.65
CA VAL A 12 13.99 -25.53 -34.44
C VAL A 12 13.14 -25.91 -33.23
N ALA A 13 13.54 -26.96 -32.52
CA ALA A 13 12.98 -27.28 -31.21
C ALA A 13 13.63 -26.36 -30.18
N SER A 14 12.94 -25.30 -29.78
CA SER A 14 13.34 -24.51 -28.61
C SER A 14 12.89 -25.23 -27.35
N ILE A 15 13.80 -26.00 -26.75
CA ILE A 15 13.67 -26.52 -25.40
C ILE A 15 13.93 -25.32 -24.47
N ALA A 16 12.86 -24.60 -24.11
CA ALA A 16 12.91 -23.64 -23.03
C ALA A 16 12.65 -24.40 -21.73
N THR A 17 13.70 -24.99 -21.15
CA THR A 17 13.67 -25.47 -19.77
C THR A 17 13.65 -24.24 -18.87
N SER A 18 12.47 -23.74 -18.50
CA SER A 18 12.36 -22.80 -17.39
C SER A 18 12.63 -23.56 -16.09
N GLY A 19 13.92 -23.74 -15.78
CA GLY A 19 14.37 -24.21 -14.49
C GLY A 19 14.01 -23.19 -13.42
N ALA A 20 12.93 -23.45 -12.69
CA ALA A 20 12.72 -22.81 -11.40
C ALA A 20 13.73 -23.43 -10.42
N THR A 21 14.85 -22.76 -10.21
CA THR A 21 15.82 -23.15 -9.19
C THR A 21 15.18 -22.94 -7.82
N ILE A 22 14.75 -24.03 -7.19
CA ILE A 22 14.37 -24.06 -5.78
C ILE A 22 15.67 -23.92 -4.98
N LEU A 23 15.94 -22.72 -4.46
CA LEU A 23 17.03 -22.51 -3.51
C LEU A 23 16.60 -23.04 -2.13
N LEU A 24 16.96 -24.28 -1.83
CA LEU A 24 17.00 -24.81 -0.47
C LEU A 24 18.26 -24.27 0.22
N LEU A 25 18.19 -23.10 0.85
CA LEU A 25 19.31 -22.59 1.66
C LEU A 25 19.27 -23.19 3.07
N SER A 26 19.86 -24.38 3.24
CA SER A 26 20.53 -24.73 4.49
C SER A 26 21.79 -23.87 4.61
N GLY A 27 21.94 -23.18 5.75
CA GLY A 27 22.80 -22.02 5.95
C GLY A 27 24.25 -22.10 5.44
N ILE A 28 24.71 -20.98 4.89
CA ILE A 28 25.99 -20.27 5.14
C ILE A 28 25.83 -18.89 4.48
N SER A 29 26.08 -17.84 5.25
CA SER A 29 25.93 -16.44 4.84
C SER A 29 27.01 -16.04 3.83
N MET A 30 26.61 -15.81 2.58
CA MET A 30 27.40 -15.02 1.64
C MET A 30 26.82 -13.61 1.63
N LEU A 31 27.61 -12.61 2.01
CA LEU A 31 27.32 -11.20 1.71
C LEU A 31 27.37 -11.01 0.19
N ALA A 32 26.29 -11.38 -0.49
CA ALA A 32 25.98 -10.85 -1.79
C ALA A 32 25.54 -9.38 -1.60
N PRO A 33 25.84 -8.47 -2.54
CA PRO A 33 25.13 -7.20 -2.58
C PRO A 33 23.63 -7.53 -2.57
N ALA A 34 22.87 -6.85 -1.71
CA ALA A 34 21.43 -7.06 -1.54
C ALA A 34 20.73 -6.73 -2.86
N MET A 35 20.74 -7.66 -3.82
CA MET A 35 19.84 -7.69 -4.95
C MET A 35 18.45 -7.72 -4.32
N ALA A 36 17.72 -6.61 -4.46
CA ALA A 36 16.33 -6.55 -4.05
C ALA A 36 15.63 -7.75 -4.68
N ALA A 37 15.22 -8.71 -3.85
CA ALA A 37 14.47 -9.86 -4.32
C ALA A 37 13.22 -9.30 -4.99
N THR A 38 13.07 -9.55 -6.29
CA THR A 38 11.86 -9.18 -7.01
C THR A 38 10.80 -10.21 -6.65
N TYR A 39 9.71 -9.74 -6.04
CA TYR A 39 8.60 -10.59 -5.68
C TYR A 39 7.52 -10.46 -6.74
N THR A 40 6.93 -11.58 -7.13
CA THR A 40 5.73 -11.55 -7.97
C THR A 40 4.58 -10.96 -7.18
N ASN A 41 3.70 -10.22 -7.85
CA ASN A 41 2.48 -9.70 -7.24
C ASN A 41 1.68 -10.83 -6.58
N GLY A 42 1.12 -10.56 -5.40
CA GLY A 42 0.41 -11.52 -4.57
C GLY A 42 1.31 -12.40 -3.70
N THR A 43 2.63 -12.19 -3.69
CA THR A 43 3.51 -12.95 -2.78
C THR A 43 3.16 -12.63 -1.33
N LEU A 44 2.97 -13.66 -0.51
CA LEU A 44 2.71 -13.54 0.92
C LEU A 44 4.00 -13.83 1.70
N LEU A 45 4.41 -12.90 2.56
CA LEU A 45 5.62 -13.00 3.37
C LEU A 45 5.29 -12.92 4.86
N LYS A 46 6.04 -13.64 5.68
CA LYS A 46 6.08 -13.45 7.14
C LYS A 46 7.51 -13.48 7.67
N GLY A 47 7.77 -12.64 8.66
CA GLY A 47 9.02 -12.62 9.43
C GLY A 47 8.91 -13.43 10.72
N SER A 48 9.77 -13.11 11.69
CA SER A 48 9.78 -13.75 13.01
C SER A 48 8.58 -13.37 13.89
N THR A 49 8.01 -12.16 13.70
CA THR A 49 6.83 -11.68 14.46
C THR A 49 5.54 -12.44 14.13
N GLY A 50 5.50 -13.10 12.98
CA GLY A 50 4.32 -13.82 12.48
C GLY A 50 3.34 -12.95 11.68
N ASP A 51 3.55 -11.63 11.60
CA ASP A 51 2.71 -10.74 10.80
C ASP A 51 2.81 -11.09 9.31
N ILE A 52 1.67 -11.13 8.63
CA ILE A 52 1.59 -11.45 7.20
C ILE A 52 1.53 -10.17 6.38
N TRP A 53 2.31 -10.17 5.31
CA TRP A 53 2.40 -9.08 4.36
C TRP A 53 2.11 -9.60 2.96
N VAL A 54 1.29 -8.88 2.19
CA VAL A 54 1.15 -9.12 0.76
C VAL A 54 2.06 -8.17 -0.01
N VAL A 55 2.79 -8.69 -0.98
CA VAL A 55 3.70 -7.92 -1.83
C VAL A 55 3.08 -7.74 -3.20
N ASN A 56 2.86 -6.47 -3.56
CA ASN A 56 2.39 -6.05 -4.88
C ASN A 56 3.21 -4.85 -5.32
N ASN A 57 3.68 -4.86 -6.57
CA ASN A 57 4.54 -3.83 -7.13
C ASN A 57 5.84 -3.63 -6.32
N ASN A 58 6.42 -4.73 -5.81
CA ASN A 58 7.57 -4.75 -4.89
C ASN A 58 7.37 -3.93 -3.60
N LEU A 59 6.12 -3.62 -3.25
CA LEU A 59 5.74 -2.95 -2.01
C LEU A 59 4.96 -3.92 -1.13
N LYS A 60 5.27 -3.95 0.16
CA LYS A 60 4.55 -4.76 1.14
C LYS A 60 3.40 -3.97 1.77
N SER A 61 2.22 -4.57 1.83
CA SER A 61 1.06 -4.08 2.55
C SER A 61 0.68 -5.06 3.68
N PRO A 62 0.31 -4.59 4.87
CA PRO A 62 -0.01 -5.48 5.98
C PRO A 62 -1.36 -6.17 5.79
N VAL A 63 -1.44 -7.45 6.15
CA VAL A 63 -2.68 -8.21 6.26
C VAL A 63 -3.07 -8.23 7.75
N ARG A 64 -3.93 -7.29 8.16
CA ARG A 64 -4.10 -6.90 9.57
C ARG A 64 -4.86 -7.90 10.45
N SER A 65 -5.44 -8.96 9.88
CA SER A 65 -6.09 -10.03 10.65
C SER A 65 -6.25 -11.32 9.82
N ILE A 66 -6.53 -12.43 10.52
CA ILE A 66 -6.89 -13.72 9.89
C ILE A 66 -8.16 -13.58 9.05
N GLU A 67 -9.13 -12.79 9.50
CA GLU A 67 -10.35 -12.53 8.73
C GLU A 67 -10.03 -11.81 7.41
N VAL A 68 -9.18 -10.78 7.44
CA VAL A 68 -8.73 -10.07 6.23
C VAL A 68 -7.98 -11.02 5.30
N PHE A 69 -7.15 -11.92 5.84
CA PHE A 69 -6.44 -12.94 5.07
C PHE A 69 -7.42 -13.87 4.34
N ASN A 70 -8.35 -14.47 5.08
CA ASN A 70 -9.32 -15.42 4.55
C ASN A 70 -10.27 -14.76 3.53
N ASN A 71 -10.80 -13.58 3.85
CA ASN A 71 -11.71 -12.85 2.97
C ASN A 71 -11.01 -12.33 1.71
N SER A 72 -9.69 -12.17 1.74
CA SER A 72 -8.88 -11.83 0.55
C SER A 72 -8.62 -13.05 -0.36
N GLY A 73 -9.03 -14.25 0.05
CA GLY A 73 -8.77 -15.49 -0.68
C GLY A 73 -7.30 -15.91 -0.68
N TYR A 74 -6.52 -15.44 0.30
CA TYR A 74 -5.12 -15.83 0.45
C TYR A 74 -5.00 -17.27 0.95
N ASP A 75 -3.96 -17.96 0.49
CA ASP A 75 -3.68 -19.36 0.86
C ASP A 75 -2.56 -19.41 1.91
N TRP A 76 -2.85 -20.04 3.05
CA TRP A 76 -1.89 -20.26 4.13
C TRP A 76 -0.65 -21.04 3.66
N ASN A 77 -0.81 -21.96 2.71
CA ASN A 77 0.30 -22.73 2.14
C ASN A 77 1.20 -21.88 1.23
N ALA A 78 0.72 -20.72 0.76
CA ALA A 78 1.49 -19.79 -0.06
C ALA A 78 2.32 -18.79 0.77
N VAL A 79 2.17 -18.78 2.10
CA VAL A 79 2.90 -17.86 2.99
C VAL A 79 4.35 -18.29 3.13
N LYS A 80 5.27 -17.45 2.65
CA LYS A 80 6.71 -17.70 2.71
C LYS A 80 7.30 -17.09 3.98
N THR A 81 7.97 -17.91 4.78
CA THR A 81 8.78 -17.40 5.90
C THR A 81 10.11 -16.89 5.35
N VAL A 82 10.46 -15.65 5.67
CA VAL A 82 11.72 -15.01 5.28
C VAL A 82 12.43 -14.46 6.52
N SER A 83 13.71 -14.11 6.39
CA SER A 83 14.40 -13.40 7.47
C SER A 83 13.82 -11.99 7.65
N ASP A 84 13.91 -11.44 8.86
CA ASP A 84 13.44 -10.07 9.13
C ASP A 84 14.20 -9.03 8.30
N SER A 85 15.47 -9.30 8.00
CA SER A 85 16.27 -8.47 7.08
C SER A 85 15.71 -8.48 5.66
N ALA A 86 15.35 -9.66 5.12
CA ALA A 86 14.74 -9.76 3.80
C ALA A 86 13.36 -9.10 3.76
N LEU A 87 12.54 -9.29 4.81
CA LEU A 87 11.24 -8.63 4.92
C LEU A 87 11.37 -7.11 5.01
N THR A 88 12.36 -6.60 5.76
CA THR A 88 12.62 -5.16 5.92
C THR A 88 13.10 -4.53 4.62
N ALA A 89 13.85 -5.27 3.80
CA ALA A 89 14.32 -4.81 2.49
C ALA A 89 13.17 -4.55 1.50
N VAL A 90 12.00 -5.17 1.67
CA VAL A 90 10.80 -4.84 0.91
C VAL A 90 10.20 -3.55 1.46
N SER A 91 10.14 -2.50 0.63
CA SER A 91 9.58 -1.21 1.04
C SER A 91 8.10 -1.34 1.39
N ALA A 92 7.66 -0.65 2.45
CA ALA A 92 6.24 -0.59 2.79
C ALA A 92 5.48 0.25 1.75
N ALA A 93 4.27 -0.19 1.39
CA ALA A 93 3.38 0.60 0.57
C ALA A 93 2.92 1.84 1.35
N THR A 94 3.02 3.01 0.72
CA THR A 94 2.46 4.27 1.22
C THR A 94 1.26 4.73 0.40
N LEU A 95 1.06 4.15 -0.78
CA LEU A 95 -0.05 4.40 -1.69
C LEU A 95 -0.71 3.08 -2.05
N VAL A 96 -2.04 3.03 -1.93
CA VAL A 96 -2.83 1.85 -2.24
C VAL A 96 -4.06 2.18 -3.06
N LYS A 97 -4.51 1.20 -3.84
CA LYS A 97 -5.82 1.18 -4.51
C LYS A 97 -6.34 -0.25 -4.53
N THR A 98 -7.60 -0.43 -4.90
CA THR A 98 -8.13 -1.74 -5.28
C THR A 98 -8.11 -1.90 -6.80
N ALA A 99 -8.24 -3.13 -7.30
CA ALA A 99 -8.21 -3.39 -8.74
C ALA A 99 -9.38 -2.71 -9.47
N ASP A 100 -10.56 -2.73 -8.83
CA ASP A 100 -11.83 -2.29 -9.44
C ASP A 100 -12.15 -0.81 -9.21
N ASN A 101 -11.40 -0.11 -8.34
CA ASN A 101 -11.59 1.31 -8.07
C ASN A 101 -10.32 2.10 -8.45
N PRO A 102 -10.42 3.15 -9.31
CA PRO A 102 -9.28 4.00 -9.66
C PRO A 102 -8.80 4.91 -8.52
N ASP A 103 -9.61 5.12 -7.48
CA ASP A 103 -9.28 5.96 -6.33
C ASP A 103 -7.98 5.52 -5.66
N VAL A 104 -7.08 6.48 -5.44
CA VAL A 104 -5.81 6.25 -4.77
C VAL A 104 -5.88 6.77 -3.34
N TYR A 105 -5.40 5.97 -2.41
CA TYR A 105 -5.37 6.29 -0.99
C TYR A 105 -3.92 6.32 -0.50
N ARG A 106 -3.59 7.31 0.33
CA ARG A 106 -2.39 7.29 1.16
C ARG A 106 -2.63 6.43 2.40
N LEU A 107 -1.65 5.59 2.72
CA LEU A 107 -1.57 4.91 4.00
C LEU A 107 -0.78 5.77 4.97
N GLU A 108 -1.45 6.24 6.01
CA GLU A 108 -0.89 7.09 7.05
C GLU A 108 -1.11 6.40 8.40
N ARG A 109 -0.09 5.69 8.89
CA ARG A 109 -0.17 4.87 10.10
C ARG A 109 -1.27 3.79 9.98
N ASN A 110 -2.36 3.95 10.73
CA ASN A 110 -3.51 3.05 10.73
C ASN A 110 -4.60 3.47 9.74
N PHE A 111 -4.44 4.61 9.08
CA PHE A 111 -5.49 5.26 8.32
C PHE A 111 -5.28 5.16 6.82
N THR A 112 -6.38 5.10 6.09
CA THR A 112 -6.42 5.47 4.68
C THR A 112 -6.95 6.89 4.52
N ARG A 113 -6.35 7.62 3.60
CA ARG A 113 -6.80 8.95 3.18
C ARG A 113 -6.88 8.99 1.66
N LYS A 114 -8.09 9.21 1.13
CA LYS A 114 -8.33 9.33 -0.31
C LYS A 114 -7.67 10.59 -0.85
N LEU A 115 -6.96 10.47 -1.96
CA LEU A 115 -6.51 11.61 -2.77
C LEU A 115 -7.60 11.92 -3.80
N ALA A 116 -8.37 12.98 -3.57
CA ALA A 116 -9.61 13.22 -4.31
C ALA A 116 -9.39 13.61 -5.79
N SER A 117 -8.17 13.98 -6.19
CA SER A 117 -7.85 14.33 -7.58
C SER A 117 -6.38 14.09 -7.94
N ILE A 118 -6.08 14.15 -9.24
CA ILE A 118 -4.72 14.04 -9.77
C ILE A 118 -3.88 15.25 -9.35
N GLU A 119 -4.50 16.44 -9.29
CA GLU A 119 -3.85 17.67 -8.82
C GLU A 119 -3.38 17.49 -7.38
N ILE A 120 -4.25 16.98 -6.49
CA ILE A 120 -3.88 16.67 -5.10
C ILE A 120 -2.74 15.65 -5.07
N PHE A 121 -2.80 14.57 -5.84
CA PHE A 121 -1.72 13.59 -5.92
C PHE A 121 -0.37 14.25 -6.31
N ASN A 122 -0.39 15.07 -7.36
CA ASN A 122 0.79 15.76 -7.87
C ASN A 122 1.32 16.83 -6.90
N SER A 123 0.45 17.48 -6.13
CA SER A 123 0.84 18.50 -5.14
C SER A 123 1.70 17.94 -4.00
N TYR A 124 1.64 16.63 -3.76
CA TYR A 124 2.50 15.92 -2.83
C TYR A 124 3.74 15.29 -3.48
N SER A 125 3.95 15.53 -4.79
CA SER A 125 5.04 14.92 -5.57
C SER A 125 5.09 13.39 -5.45
N LEU A 126 3.91 12.76 -5.39
CA LEU A 126 3.78 11.32 -5.26
C LEU A 126 4.10 10.61 -6.57
N ASP A 127 4.45 9.33 -6.46
CA ASP A 127 4.88 8.51 -7.60
C ASP A 127 3.78 7.50 -7.98
N TRP A 128 3.20 7.67 -9.17
CA TRP A 128 2.18 6.75 -9.72
C TRP A 128 2.72 5.32 -9.87
N GLY A 129 4.03 5.16 -10.05
CA GLY A 129 4.72 3.87 -10.09
C GLY A 129 4.87 3.19 -8.73
N LYS A 130 4.53 3.86 -7.63
CA LYS A 130 4.61 3.31 -6.25
C LYS A 130 3.25 3.07 -5.61
N ILE A 131 2.25 2.76 -6.43
CA ILE A 131 0.93 2.36 -5.95
C ILE A 131 0.88 0.83 -5.83
N SER A 132 0.49 0.33 -4.66
CA SER A 132 0.24 -1.08 -4.42
C SER A 132 -1.24 -1.39 -4.64
N VAL A 133 -1.55 -2.38 -5.48
CA VAL A 133 -2.93 -2.86 -5.66
C VAL A 133 -3.21 -3.90 -4.59
N VAL A 134 -4.18 -3.65 -3.72
CA VAL A 134 -4.56 -4.54 -2.61
C VAL A 134 -5.98 -5.08 -2.81
N SER A 135 -6.32 -6.16 -2.10
CA SER A 135 -7.68 -6.68 -2.07
C SER A 135 -8.61 -5.71 -1.34
N GLN A 136 -9.93 -5.79 -1.62
CA GLN A 136 -10.91 -4.98 -0.91
C GLN A 136 -10.90 -5.23 0.62
N PRO A 137 -10.78 -6.47 1.14
CA PRO A 137 -10.67 -6.69 2.57
C PRO A 137 -9.41 -6.07 3.20
N VAL A 138 -8.27 -6.08 2.49
CA VAL A 138 -7.05 -5.38 2.96
C VAL A 138 -7.31 -3.88 3.03
N MET A 139 -7.90 -3.27 1.99
CA MET A 139 -8.27 -1.85 2.00
C MET A 139 -9.21 -1.52 3.18
N ASN A 140 -10.25 -2.33 3.39
CA ASN A 140 -11.25 -2.12 4.44
C ASN A 140 -10.70 -2.34 5.86
N SER A 141 -9.54 -2.99 6.00
CA SER A 141 -8.88 -3.20 7.30
C SER A 141 -8.23 -1.93 7.87
N PHE A 142 -8.11 -0.88 7.07
CA PHE A 142 -7.66 0.43 7.52
C PHE A 142 -8.85 1.32 7.83
N SER A 143 -8.78 2.01 8.96
CA SER A 143 -9.77 3.05 9.28
C SER A 143 -9.60 4.25 8.36
N TYR A 144 -10.66 5.01 8.12
CA TYR A 144 -10.49 6.31 7.49
C TYR A 144 -9.85 7.31 8.45
N ALA A 145 -9.04 8.22 7.93
CA ALA A 145 -8.51 9.34 8.69
C ALA A 145 -9.64 10.23 9.22
N PRO A 146 -9.76 10.42 10.56
CA PRO A 146 -10.82 11.24 11.13
C PRO A 146 -10.40 12.68 11.40
N ILE A 147 -9.09 12.96 11.53
CA ILE A 147 -8.58 14.25 11.97
C ILE A 147 -7.46 14.78 11.08
N TYR A 148 -7.55 16.07 10.77
CA TYR A 148 -6.73 16.75 9.77
C TYR A 148 -6.12 18.02 10.35
N GLN A 149 -4.94 18.38 9.85
CA GLN A 149 -4.27 19.63 10.17
C GLN A 149 -3.98 20.42 8.89
N HIS A 150 -4.32 21.70 8.89
CA HIS A 150 -3.93 22.64 7.85
C HIS A 150 -3.38 23.90 8.53
N GLY A 151 -2.10 24.20 8.32
CA GLY A 151 -1.42 25.25 9.08
C GLY A 151 -1.49 25.00 10.61
N ALA A 152 -2.01 25.97 11.35
CA ALA A 152 -2.24 25.86 12.79
C ALA A 152 -3.61 25.28 13.15
N ASP A 153 -4.51 25.13 12.17
CA ASP A 153 -5.89 24.73 12.39
C ASP A 153 -6.04 23.20 12.41
N LEU A 154 -6.93 22.74 13.29
CA LEU A 154 -7.25 21.34 13.51
C LEU A 154 -8.69 21.07 13.10
N PHE A 155 -8.93 19.95 12.43
CA PHE A 155 -10.25 19.62 11.90
C PHE A 155 -10.62 18.17 12.21
N TRP A 156 -11.90 17.94 12.50
CA TRP A 156 -12.53 16.63 12.39
C TRP A 156 -13.22 16.52 11.04
N ARG A 157 -13.16 15.34 10.43
CA ARG A 157 -13.85 15.04 9.18
C ARG A 157 -15.04 14.13 9.45
N ASP A 158 -16.22 14.59 9.08
CA ASP A 158 -17.45 13.80 9.23
C ASP A 158 -17.59 12.71 8.14
N SER A 159 -18.67 11.91 8.23
CA SER A 159 -18.98 10.87 7.25
C SER A 159 -19.33 11.41 5.85
N SER A 160 -19.69 12.68 5.76
CA SER A 160 -20.03 13.38 4.52
C SER A 160 -18.80 14.04 3.87
N ASN A 161 -17.60 13.81 4.43
CA ASN A 161 -16.34 14.39 3.98
C ASN A 161 -16.27 15.94 4.15
N ILE A 162 -16.98 16.46 5.15
CA ILE A 162 -16.96 17.87 5.57
C ILE A 162 -15.97 18.02 6.73
N LEU A 163 -15.15 19.08 6.69
CA LEU A 163 -14.25 19.43 7.79
C LEU A 163 -14.93 20.39 8.76
N HIS A 164 -14.85 20.05 10.05
CA HIS A 164 -15.29 20.86 11.18
C HIS A 164 -14.07 21.28 11.99
N GLN A 165 -13.82 22.58 12.07
CA GLN A 165 -12.68 23.11 12.80
C GLN A 165 -12.85 22.90 14.31
N PHE A 166 -11.76 22.60 15.00
CA PHE A 166 -11.63 22.77 16.44
C PHE A 166 -11.03 24.17 16.71
N PRO A 167 -11.80 25.13 17.24
CA PRO A 167 -11.29 26.47 17.53
C PRO A 167 -10.16 26.49 18.58
N THR A 168 -10.08 25.46 19.42
CA THR A 168 -9.08 25.35 20.48
C THR A 168 -8.56 23.92 20.62
N MET A 169 -7.33 23.79 21.15
CA MET A 169 -6.76 22.49 21.52
C MET A 169 -7.56 21.79 22.63
N ASP A 170 -8.22 22.56 23.50
CA ASP A 170 -9.09 22.02 24.56
C ASP A 170 -10.30 21.30 23.97
N LEU A 171 -10.90 21.82 22.89
CA LEU A 171 -11.99 21.13 22.20
C LEU A 171 -11.48 19.90 21.46
N PHE A 172 -10.32 19.97 20.83
CA PHE A 172 -9.71 18.82 20.16
C PHE A 172 -9.43 17.67 21.14
N THR A 173 -8.71 17.95 22.23
CA THR A 173 -8.36 16.94 23.24
C THR A 173 -9.56 16.53 24.10
N GLY A 174 -10.48 17.46 24.41
CA GLY A 174 -11.71 17.21 25.14
C GLY A 174 -12.68 16.30 24.39
N ASN A 175 -12.65 16.30 23.05
CA ASN A 175 -13.37 15.33 22.21
C ASN A 175 -12.61 13.98 22.06
N GLY A 176 -11.54 13.76 22.82
CA GLY A 176 -10.78 12.51 22.84
C GLY A 176 -9.79 12.34 21.69
N TYR A 177 -9.57 13.38 20.87
CA TYR A 177 -8.61 13.29 19.77
C TYR A 177 -7.17 13.48 20.24
N ASN A 178 -6.26 12.78 19.56
CA ASN A 178 -4.83 12.82 19.86
C ASN A 178 -4.05 13.31 18.64
N THR A 179 -3.10 14.21 18.86
CA THR A 179 -2.25 14.76 17.78
C THR A 179 -1.40 13.68 17.09
N ARG A 180 -1.19 12.52 17.72
CA ARG A 180 -0.52 11.36 17.11
C ARG A 180 -1.27 10.77 15.93
N ASP A 181 -2.58 10.97 15.86
CA ASP A 181 -3.43 10.47 14.76
C ASP A 181 -3.70 11.56 13.71
N LEU A 182 -3.24 12.78 13.96
CA LEU A 182 -3.42 13.94 13.11
C LEU A 182 -2.71 13.74 11.76
N ILE A 183 -3.42 14.11 10.70
CA ILE A 183 -2.91 14.04 9.33
C ILE A 183 -2.75 15.43 8.75
N PRO A 184 -1.51 15.89 8.50
CA PRO A 184 -1.28 17.17 7.85
C PRO A 184 -1.70 17.09 6.38
N VAL A 185 -2.37 18.14 5.92
CA VAL A 185 -2.73 18.35 4.52
C VAL A 185 -2.23 19.70 4.02
N ASN A 186 -1.86 19.74 2.74
CA ASN A 186 -1.44 20.97 2.07
C ASN A 186 -2.65 21.81 1.62
N ASP A 187 -2.38 23.03 1.14
CA ASP A 187 -3.41 23.96 0.68
C ASP A 187 -4.32 23.38 -0.41
N MET A 188 -3.75 22.56 -1.32
CA MET A 188 -4.50 21.98 -2.43
C MET A 188 -5.52 20.95 -1.97
N GLU A 189 -5.13 20.06 -1.05
CA GLU A 189 -6.07 19.09 -0.50
C GLU A 189 -7.05 19.75 0.47
N TYR A 190 -6.59 20.68 1.31
CA TYR A 190 -7.48 21.45 2.20
C TYR A 190 -8.59 22.16 1.40
N GLY A 191 -8.23 22.84 0.30
CA GLY A 191 -9.19 23.54 -0.56
C GLY A 191 -10.19 22.62 -1.28
N SER A 192 -10.03 21.30 -1.22
CA SER A 192 -10.97 20.33 -1.80
C SER A 192 -12.10 19.93 -0.86
N PHE A 193 -11.99 20.24 0.45
CA PHE A 193 -13.02 19.91 1.42
C PHE A 193 -14.06 21.03 1.53
N ALA A 194 -15.31 20.63 1.78
CA ALA A 194 -16.31 21.56 2.31
C ALA A 194 -16.02 21.82 3.80
N ILE A 195 -16.28 23.04 4.26
CA ILE A 195 -16.12 23.44 5.65
C ILE A 195 -17.50 23.57 6.29
N GLY A 196 -17.72 22.85 7.38
CA GLY A 196 -18.94 22.89 8.18
C GLY A 196 -18.82 23.84 9.37
N GLU A 197 -19.83 23.83 10.24
CA GLU A 197 -19.78 24.58 11.50
C GLU A 197 -18.63 24.09 12.38
N ALA A 198 -17.98 25.02 13.07
CA ALA A 198 -16.91 24.70 14.02
C ALA A 198 -17.47 23.94 15.23
N ILE A 199 -16.65 23.05 15.78
CA ILE A 199 -16.97 22.32 17.00
C ILE A 199 -17.04 23.31 18.16
N SER A 200 -18.16 23.31 18.89
CA SER A 200 -18.43 24.27 19.97
C SER A 200 -18.47 23.65 21.36
N SER A 201 -18.51 22.32 21.47
CA SER A 201 -18.51 21.60 22.75
C SER A 201 -17.75 20.28 22.67
N ALA A 202 -17.23 19.83 23.82
CA ALA A 202 -16.87 18.44 24.06
C ALA A 202 -18.08 17.70 24.68
N PRO A 203 -18.22 16.38 24.44
CA PRO A 203 -19.26 15.56 25.07
C PRO A 203 -19.16 15.50 26.60
#